data_AF-A0A8J5NXI7-F1
#
_entry.id   AF-A0A8J5NXI7-F1
#
_cell.length_a   1.000
_cell.length_b   1.000
_cell.length_c   1.000
_cell.angle_alpha   90.00
_cell.angle_beta   90.00
_cell.angle_gamma   90.00
#
_symmetry.space_group_name_H-M   'P 1'
#
loop_
_entity.id
_entity.type
_entity.pdbx_description
1 polymer ?
#
loop_
_entity_poly.entity_id
_entity_poly.type
_entity_poly.pdbx_seq_one_letter_code
_entity_poly.pdbx_strand_id
1 'polypeptide(L)'
;MPIGQIPALEDGSLRLHESRAIARYISSKYRDQGNDLLPAVHDIQGWALFEQFASVEYSQVFDAALQVLYLKLFNPAIGIPSDETPTQTSVTKCHAKIDVVDNILATENYLGGAEFTVVDILYMPAMQMLHQAGQACLRAPCKHWFLVEESLAGNLGKRSM
;
A
#
# COMPACT_ATOMS: atom_id res chain seq x y z
N MET A 1 -16.50 -14.23 -12.09
CA MET A 1 -15.99 -12.86 -11.90
C MET A 1 -15.40 -12.40 -13.23
N PRO A 2 -15.91 -11.32 -13.86
CA PRO A 2 -15.66 -11.02 -15.28
C PRO A 2 -14.24 -10.56 -15.63
N ILE A 3 -13.43 -10.08 -14.67
CA ILE A 3 -12.12 -9.44 -14.95
C ILE A 3 -10.93 -10.43 -14.89
N GLY A 4 -11.09 -11.62 -14.29
CA GLY A 4 -10.04 -12.64 -14.23
C GLY A 4 -8.85 -12.29 -13.33
N GLN A 5 -8.96 -11.27 -12.47
CA GLN A 5 -7.96 -10.87 -11.50
C GLN A 5 -8.43 -11.13 -10.07
N ILE A 6 -7.47 -11.33 -9.16
CA ILE A 6 -7.69 -11.37 -7.71
C ILE A 6 -7.46 -9.97 -7.11
N PRO A 7 -8.09 -9.61 -5.97
CA PRO A 7 -9.02 -10.42 -5.17
C PRO A 7 -10.48 -10.36 -5.61
N ALA A 8 -11.26 -11.33 -5.12
CA ALA A 8 -12.71 -11.42 -5.23
C ALA A 8 -13.31 -11.66 -3.84
N LEU A 9 -14.44 -11.02 -3.55
CA LEU A 9 -15.23 -11.21 -2.33
C LEU A 9 -16.65 -11.60 -2.69
N GLU A 10 -17.18 -12.62 -2.02
CA GLU A 10 -18.60 -12.96 -2.02
C GLU A 10 -19.18 -12.79 -0.62
N ASP A 11 -20.30 -12.05 -0.52
CA ASP A 11 -21.00 -11.78 0.74
C ASP A 11 -22.51 -11.95 0.52
N GLY A 12 -23.00 -13.17 0.79
CA GLY A 12 -24.35 -13.58 0.40
C GLY A 12 -24.54 -13.55 -1.12
N SER A 13 -25.47 -12.71 -1.60
CA SER A 13 -25.70 -12.51 -3.04
C SER A 13 -24.79 -11.43 -3.66
N LEU A 14 -24.07 -10.67 -2.85
CA LEU A 14 -23.16 -9.62 -3.33
C LEU A 14 -21.84 -10.24 -3.79
N ARG A 15 -21.38 -9.83 -4.97
CA ARG A 15 -20.07 -10.21 -5.52
C ARG A 15 -19.26 -8.96 -5.84
N LEU A 16 -18.11 -8.80 -5.21
CA LEU A 16 -17.21 -7.65 -5.38
C LEU A 16 -15.83 -8.10 -5.88
N HIS A 17 -15.24 -7.28 -6.75
CA HIS A 17 -13.84 -7.34 -7.17
C HIS A 17 -13.23 -5.96 -6.91
N GLU A 18 -11.94 -5.81 -7.21
CA GLU A 18 -11.10 -4.65 -6.86
C GLU A 18 -10.81 -4.57 -5.36
N SER A 19 -9.54 -4.75 -5.00
CA SER A 19 -9.08 -4.75 -3.60
C SER A 19 -9.51 -3.49 -2.84
N ARG A 20 -9.45 -2.33 -3.50
CA ARG A 20 -9.83 -1.01 -2.92
C ARG A 20 -11.33 -0.88 -2.68
N ALA A 21 -12.15 -1.45 -3.55
CA ALA A 21 -13.60 -1.46 -3.37
C ALA A 21 -14.01 -2.43 -2.26
N ILE A 22 -13.39 -3.61 -2.24
CA ILE A 22 -13.57 -4.62 -1.19
C ILE A 22 -13.17 -4.05 0.17
N ALA A 23 -12.01 -3.37 0.28
CA ALA A 23 -11.54 -2.78 1.52
C ALA A 23 -12.53 -1.73 2.06
N ARG A 24 -12.98 -0.79 1.21
CA ARG A 24 -14.03 0.19 1.59
C ARG A 24 -15.34 -0.47 2.02
N TYR A 25 -15.77 -1.52 1.31
CA TYR A 25 -16.98 -2.27 1.66
C TYR A 25 -16.88 -2.90 3.05
N ILE A 26 -15.78 -3.59 3.34
CA ILE A 26 -15.55 -4.22 4.64
C ILE A 26 -15.53 -3.15 5.74
N SER A 27 -14.77 -2.06 5.54
CA SER A 27 -14.71 -0.95 6.51
C SER A 27 -16.08 -0.31 6.75
N SER A 28 -16.91 -0.16 5.72
CA SER A 28 -18.27 0.37 5.86
C SER A 28 -19.24 -0.61 6.51
N LYS A 29 -19.18 -1.91 6.16
CA LYS A 29 -20.11 -2.93 6.66
C LYS A 29 -19.90 -3.23 8.14
N TYR A 30 -18.65 -3.21 8.58
CA TYR A 30 -18.25 -3.55 9.95
C TYR A 30 -17.84 -2.31 10.75
N ARG A 31 -18.32 -1.13 10.37
CA ARG A 31 -17.95 0.15 10.98
C ARG A 31 -18.17 0.21 12.49
N ASP A 32 -19.23 -0.45 12.98
CA ASP A 32 -19.57 -0.53 14.40
C ASP A 32 -18.84 -1.67 15.15
N GLN A 33 -17.90 -2.35 14.49
CA GLN A 33 -17.17 -3.50 15.04
C GLN A 33 -15.66 -3.22 15.06
N GLY A 34 -15.23 -2.48 16.08
CA GLY A 34 -13.82 -2.12 16.29
C GLY A 34 -13.54 -0.67 15.95
N ASN A 35 -12.36 -0.40 15.40
CA ASN A 35 -11.97 0.96 15.00
C ASN A 35 -12.70 1.36 13.72
N ASP A 36 -13.25 2.56 13.71
CA ASP A 36 -13.79 3.16 12.50
C ASP A 36 -12.64 3.54 11.56
N LEU A 37 -12.62 2.95 10.36
CA LEU A 37 -11.55 3.11 9.37
C LEU A 37 -11.95 4.03 8.21
N LEU A 38 -13.03 4.78 8.36
CA LEU A 38 -13.51 5.72 7.35
C LEU A 38 -13.83 7.06 8.01
N PRO A 39 -13.70 8.19 7.29
CA PRO A 39 -14.19 9.46 7.81
C PRO A 39 -15.68 9.38 8.16
N ALA A 40 -16.11 10.14 9.17
CA ALA A 40 -17.51 10.22 9.55
C ALA A 40 -18.37 10.62 8.34
N VAL A 41 -19.58 10.07 8.22
CA VAL A 41 -20.45 10.27 7.04
C VAL A 41 -20.71 11.77 6.73
N HIS A 42 -20.73 12.61 7.76
CA HIS A 42 -20.95 14.06 7.65
C HIS A 42 -19.66 14.88 7.62
N ASP A 43 -18.49 14.25 7.74
CA ASP A 43 -17.19 14.93 7.66
C ASP A 43 -16.75 15.08 6.20
N ILE A 44 -17.24 16.16 5.58
CA ILE A 44 -16.94 16.48 4.17
C ILE A 44 -15.43 16.68 3.96
N GLN A 45 -14.72 17.28 4.93
CA GLN A 45 -13.30 17.55 4.80
C GLN A 45 -12.47 16.27 4.91
N GLY A 46 -12.80 15.40 5.88
CA GLY A 46 -12.16 14.09 6.02
C GLY A 46 -12.35 13.22 4.78
N TRP A 47 -13.57 13.19 4.20
CA TRP A 47 -13.82 12.49 2.93
C TRP A 47 -13.05 13.09 1.74
N ALA A 48 -12.92 14.41 1.66
CA ALA A 48 -12.15 15.04 0.60
C ALA A 48 -10.66 14.63 0.64
N LEU A 49 -10.06 14.63 1.84
CA LEU A 49 -8.68 14.18 2.04
C LEU A 49 -8.54 12.68 1.77
N PHE A 50 -9.46 11.87 2.30
CA PHE A 50 -9.49 10.43 2.07
C PHE A 50 -9.49 10.08 0.58
N GLU A 51 -10.40 10.67 -0.21
CA GLU A 51 -10.48 10.38 -1.64
C GLU A 51 -9.30 10.94 -2.43
N GLN A 52 -8.75 12.10 -2.03
CA GLN A 52 -7.51 12.61 -2.60
C GLN A 52 -6.39 11.59 -2.47
N PHE A 53 -6.14 11.08 -1.25
CA PHE A 53 -5.04 10.17 -1.02
C PHE A 53 -5.31 8.75 -1.55
N ALA A 54 -6.56 8.30 -1.59
CA ALA A 54 -6.90 7.05 -2.28
C ALA A 54 -6.63 7.14 -3.79
N SER A 55 -6.86 8.31 -4.39
CA SER A 55 -6.55 8.55 -5.81
C SER A 55 -5.04 8.64 -6.07
N VAL A 56 -4.29 9.31 -5.17
CA VAL A 56 -2.82 9.38 -5.23
C VAL A 56 -2.21 7.98 -5.09
N GLU A 57 -2.70 7.19 -4.14
CA GLU A 57 -2.30 5.80 -3.93
C GLU A 57 -2.43 5.01 -5.23
N TYR A 58 -3.63 4.98 -5.82
CA TYR A 58 -3.90 4.19 -7.02
C TYR A 58 -3.11 4.67 -8.24
N SER A 59 -3.15 5.98 -8.51
CA SER A 59 -2.69 6.52 -9.79
C SER A 59 -1.21 6.91 -9.83
N GLN A 60 -0.59 7.15 -8.68
CA GLN A 60 0.79 7.63 -8.61
C GLN A 60 1.72 6.64 -7.94
N VAL A 61 1.32 6.10 -6.78
CA VAL A 61 2.21 5.31 -5.94
C VAL A 61 2.15 3.84 -6.35
N PHE A 62 0.96 3.26 -6.43
CA PHE A 62 0.76 1.88 -6.82
C PHE A 62 1.22 1.61 -8.26
N ASP A 63 0.90 2.49 -9.21
CA ASP A 63 1.37 2.35 -10.60
C ASP A 63 2.92 2.34 -10.67
N ALA A 64 3.59 3.28 -10.02
CA ALA A 64 5.05 3.34 -10.00
C ALA A 64 5.67 2.14 -9.28
N ALA A 65 5.07 1.69 -8.16
CA ALA A 65 5.50 0.49 -7.46
C ALA A 65 5.35 -0.75 -8.34
N LEU A 66 4.22 -0.92 -9.01
CA LEU A 66 3.93 -2.06 -9.86
C LEU A 66 4.93 -2.18 -11.01
N GLN A 67 5.32 -1.06 -11.64
CA GLN A 67 6.37 -1.04 -12.67
C GLN A 67 7.70 -1.60 -12.14
N VAL A 68 8.10 -1.20 -10.93
CA VAL A 68 9.32 -1.71 -10.29
C VAL A 68 9.17 -3.20 -9.96
N LEU A 69 8.01 -3.62 -9.44
CA LEU A 69 7.75 -5.01 -9.07
C LEU A 69 7.75 -5.95 -10.28
N TYR A 70 7.23 -5.51 -11.44
CA TYR A 70 7.35 -6.27 -12.68
C TYR A 70 8.81 -6.51 -13.06
N LEU A 71 9.64 -5.47 -13.05
CA LEU A 71 11.04 -5.57 -13.43
C LEU A 71 11.89 -6.32 -12.40
N LYS A 72 11.57 -6.23 -11.11
CA LYS A 72 12.43 -6.80 -10.06
C LYS A 72 11.98 -8.16 -9.55
N LEU A 73 10.69 -8.46 -9.60
CA LEU A 73 10.13 -9.70 -9.04
C LEU A 73 9.41 -10.54 -10.09
N PHE A 74 8.39 -9.98 -10.75
CA PHE A 74 7.47 -10.81 -11.56
C PHE A 74 8.09 -11.30 -12.87
N ASN A 75 8.73 -10.42 -13.65
CA ASN A 75 9.37 -10.81 -14.90
C ASN A 75 10.49 -11.83 -14.66
N PRO A 76 11.44 -11.61 -13.71
CA PRO A 76 12.45 -12.62 -13.40
C PRO A 76 11.85 -13.95 -12.94
N ALA A 77 10.76 -13.94 -12.16
CA ALA A 77 10.11 -15.16 -11.68
C ALA A 77 9.52 -16.03 -12.80
N ILE A 78 9.20 -15.44 -13.96
CA ILE A 78 8.73 -16.17 -15.15
C ILE A 78 9.80 -16.29 -16.25
N GLY A 79 11.06 -16.04 -15.92
CA GLY A 79 12.20 -16.20 -16.83
C GLY A 79 12.38 -15.07 -17.84
N ILE A 80 11.71 -13.94 -17.65
CA ILE A 80 11.92 -12.73 -18.47
C ILE A 80 13.03 -11.90 -17.82
N PRO A 81 14.19 -11.75 -18.48
CA PRO A 81 15.28 -10.94 -17.94
C PRO A 81 14.85 -9.46 -17.87
N SER A 82 15.36 -8.75 -16.88
CA SER A 82 15.09 -7.33 -16.73
C SER A 82 16.34 -6.51 -16.98
N ASP A 83 16.20 -5.52 -17.85
CA ASP A 83 17.29 -4.62 -18.22
C ASP A 83 17.59 -3.65 -17.08
N GLU A 84 18.88 -3.43 -16.81
CA GLU A 84 19.33 -2.60 -15.69
C GLU A 84 18.90 -1.13 -15.84
N THR A 85 19.08 -0.53 -17.03
CA THR A 85 18.80 0.89 -17.27
C THR A 85 17.32 1.26 -17.11
N PRO A 86 16.35 0.55 -17.73
CA PRO A 86 14.93 0.79 -17.50
C PRO A 86 14.53 0.52 -16.04
N THR A 87 15.08 -0.52 -15.42
CA THR A 87 14.82 -0.84 -14.01
C THR A 87 15.23 0.31 -13.10
N GLN A 88 16.44 0.83 -13.26
CA GLN A 88 16.92 1.95 -12.45
C GLN A 88 16.10 3.23 -12.68
N THR A 89 15.66 3.47 -13.93
CA THR A 89 14.78 4.60 -14.24
C THR A 89 13.44 4.51 -13.52
N SER A 90 12.81 3.33 -13.52
CA SER A 90 11.54 3.09 -12.81
C SER A 90 11.70 3.19 -11.29
N VAL A 91 12.80 2.65 -10.74
CA VAL A 91 13.12 2.77 -9.31
C VAL A 91 13.25 4.23 -8.90
N THR A 92 13.99 5.04 -9.64
CA THR A 92 14.14 6.47 -9.33
C THR A 92 12.80 7.21 -9.34
N LYS A 93 11.93 6.92 -10.32
CA LYS A 93 10.58 7.51 -10.38
C LYS A 93 9.71 7.08 -9.20
N CYS A 94 9.75 5.79 -8.85
CA CYS A 94 9.00 5.24 -7.73
C CYS A 94 9.43 5.88 -6.40
N HIS A 95 10.74 5.95 -6.14
CA HIS A 95 11.27 6.59 -4.95
C HIS A 95 10.86 8.07 -4.87
N ALA A 96 10.90 8.82 -5.98
CA ALA A 96 10.45 10.21 -5.97
C ALA A 96 8.97 10.38 -5.58
N LYS A 97 8.10 9.40 -5.90
CA LYS A 97 6.70 9.40 -5.45
C LYS A 97 6.56 9.06 -3.97
N ILE A 98 7.35 8.08 -3.50
CA ILE A 98 7.40 7.70 -2.07
C ILE A 98 7.91 8.88 -1.23
N ASP A 99 8.93 9.59 -1.69
CA ASP A 99 9.49 10.75 -0.99
C ASP A 99 8.45 11.87 -0.80
N VAL A 100 7.54 12.07 -1.76
CA VAL A 100 6.43 13.02 -1.60
C VAL A 100 5.48 12.58 -0.49
N VAL A 101 5.16 11.29 -0.42
CA VAL A 101 4.30 10.73 0.63
C VAL A 101 4.99 10.82 1.99
N ASP A 102 6.28 10.51 2.08
CA ASP A 102 7.09 10.66 3.29
C ASP A 102 7.09 12.12 3.81
N ASN A 103 7.20 13.10 2.91
CA ASN A 103 7.17 14.51 3.29
C ASN A 103 5.82 14.94 3.86
N ILE A 104 4.71 14.42 3.33
CA ILE A 104 3.36 14.67 3.87
C ILE A 104 3.24 14.04 5.26
N LEU A 105 3.70 12.81 5.38
CA LEU A 105 3.71 12.03 6.62
C LEU A 105 4.72 12.53 7.67
N ALA A 106 5.63 13.43 7.31
CA ALA A 106 6.50 14.13 8.25
C ALA A 106 5.76 15.24 9.02
N THR A 107 4.65 15.74 8.48
CA THR A 107 3.84 16.81 9.09
C THR A 107 2.47 16.31 9.58
N GLU A 108 1.90 15.32 8.90
CA GLU A 108 0.60 14.73 9.22
C GLU A 108 0.77 13.38 9.94
N ASN A 109 -0.19 13.03 10.81
CA ASN A 109 -0.14 11.73 11.50
C ASN A 109 -0.50 10.56 10.56
N TYR A 110 -1.42 10.81 9.62
CA TYR A 110 -1.98 9.85 8.67
C TYR A 110 -2.28 10.54 7.33
N LEU A 111 -2.43 9.78 6.26
CA LEU A 111 -2.73 10.34 4.93
C LEU A 111 -4.13 10.94 4.87
N GLY A 112 -5.08 10.41 5.63
CA GLY A 112 -6.42 10.99 5.80
C GLY A 112 -6.48 12.21 6.73
N GLY A 113 -5.35 12.65 7.29
CA GLY A 113 -5.27 13.73 8.26
C GLY A 113 -5.03 13.23 9.69
N ALA A 114 -5.97 13.53 10.59
CA ALA A 114 -5.77 13.29 12.03
C ALA A 114 -5.94 11.83 12.47
N GLU A 115 -6.68 11.02 11.71
CA GLU A 115 -7.06 9.65 12.07
C GLU A 115 -6.57 8.62 11.05
N PHE A 116 -6.27 7.43 11.55
CA PHE A 116 -5.92 6.28 10.71
C PHE A 116 -7.17 5.77 10.00
N THR A 117 -7.11 5.62 8.68
CA THR A 117 -8.24 5.13 7.89
C THR A 117 -7.80 4.03 6.94
N VAL A 118 -8.75 3.46 6.21
CA VAL A 118 -8.43 2.45 5.18
C VAL A 118 -7.51 3.01 4.10
N VAL A 119 -7.42 4.34 3.90
CA VAL A 119 -6.49 4.92 2.92
C VAL A 119 -5.05 4.58 3.26
N ASP A 120 -4.67 4.60 4.54
CA ASP A 120 -3.32 4.23 5.00
C ASP A 120 -3.06 2.74 4.75
N ILE A 121 -4.10 1.90 4.84
CA ILE A 121 -4.05 0.46 4.54
C ILE A 121 -3.78 0.20 3.06
N LEU A 122 -4.33 1.02 2.15
CA LEU A 122 -4.18 0.80 0.71
C LEU A 122 -2.72 0.85 0.25
N TYR A 123 -1.87 1.64 0.91
CA TYR A 123 -0.44 1.74 0.58
C TYR A 123 0.36 0.52 0.99
N MET A 124 -0.06 -0.20 2.03
CA MET A 124 0.74 -1.22 2.72
C MET A 124 1.20 -2.37 1.81
N PRO A 125 0.33 -2.97 0.96
CA PRO A 125 0.75 -4.09 0.12
C PRO A 125 1.88 -3.71 -0.84
N ALA A 126 1.79 -2.54 -1.47
CA ALA A 126 2.82 -2.05 -2.37
C ALA A 126 4.14 -1.80 -1.63
N MET A 127 4.08 -1.20 -0.44
CA MET A 127 5.28 -0.96 0.39
C MET A 127 5.97 -2.25 0.81
N GLN A 128 5.19 -3.26 1.24
CA GLN A 128 5.74 -4.55 1.62
C GLN A 128 6.41 -5.27 0.44
N MET A 129 5.79 -5.23 -0.74
CA MET A 129 6.37 -5.84 -1.94
C MET A 129 7.62 -5.11 -2.42
N LEU A 130 7.66 -3.78 -2.33
CA LEU A 130 8.86 -2.99 -2.63
C LEU A 130 10.00 -3.34 -1.67
N HIS A 131 9.71 -3.52 -0.38
CA HIS A 131 10.69 -3.98 0.60
C HIS A 131 11.25 -5.37 0.22
N GLN A 132 10.38 -6.32 -0.15
CA GLN A 132 10.79 -7.65 -0.63
C GLN A 132 11.62 -7.58 -1.92
N ALA A 133 11.39 -6.58 -2.77
CA ALA A 133 12.22 -6.28 -3.95
C ALA A 133 13.53 -5.53 -3.63
N GLY A 134 13.87 -5.38 -2.34
CA GLY A 134 15.05 -4.66 -1.87
C GLY A 134 15.03 -3.17 -2.18
N GLN A 135 13.84 -2.57 -2.34
CA GLN A 135 13.67 -1.15 -2.58
C GLN A 135 13.24 -0.41 -1.31
N ALA A 136 13.47 0.90 -1.29
CA ALA A 136 13.01 1.73 -0.19
C ALA A 136 11.47 1.78 -0.20
N CYS A 137 10.88 1.64 0.97
CA CYS A 137 9.48 1.90 1.25
C CYS A 137 9.36 3.21 2.06
N LEU A 138 8.13 3.58 2.46
CA LEU A 138 7.89 4.73 3.34
C LEU A 138 8.84 4.71 4.54
N ARG A 139 9.50 5.85 4.78
CA ARG A 139 10.57 6.05 5.78
C ARG A 139 10.12 6.93 6.93
N ALA A 140 9.06 7.71 6.75
CA ALA A 140 8.57 8.59 7.79
C ALA A 140 8.19 7.78 9.04
N PRO A 141 8.66 8.17 10.24
CA PRO A 141 8.29 7.56 11.51
C PRO A 141 6.88 8.04 11.89
N CYS A 142 5.90 7.70 11.08
CA CYS A 142 4.53 7.81 11.57
C CYS A 142 4.38 6.77 12.67
N LYS A 143 3.42 6.97 13.57
CA LYS A 143 3.06 6.02 14.64
C LYS A 143 2.52 4.67 14.13
N HIS A 144 2.80 4.33 12.87
CA HIS A 144 2.53 3.12 12.09
C HIS A 144 3.49 1.97 12.39
N TRP A 145 3.96 1.85 13.65
CA TRP A 145 4.79 0.73 14.14
C TRP A 145 4.30 -0.66 13.66
N PHE A 146 3.01 -0.80 13.38
CA PHE A 146 2.42 -2.05 12.89
C PHE A 146 2.75 -2.46 11.46
N LEU A 147 3.53 -1.68 10.69
CA LEU A 147 3.71 -1.93 9.24
C LEU A 147 5.07 -2.41 8.78
N VAL A 148 6.09 -2.41 9.64
CA VAL A 148 7.44 -2.87 9.26
C VAL A 148 8.19 -3.53 10.44
N GLU A 149 7.50 -4.10 11.44
CA GLU A 149 8.21 -4.74 12.56
C GLU A 149 8.70 -6.17 12.30
N GLU A 150 8.38 -6.75 11.15
CA GLU A 150 9.01 -8.00 10.70
C GLU A 150 9.98 -7.78 9.55
N SER A 151 11.01 -6.97 9.78
CA SER A 151 12.32 -7.30 9.18
C SER A 151 13.27 -8.05 10.13
N LEU A 152 12.96 -8.29 11.42
CA LEU A 152 14.05 -8.48 12.42
C LEU A 152 14.01 -9.67 13.39
N ALA A 153 13.03 -10.59 13.40
CA ALA A 153 13.10 -11.78 14.28
C ALA A 153 13.82 -13.00 13.67
N GLY A 154 14.26 -12.91 12.41
CA GLY A 154 14.93 -13.99 11.68
C GLY A 154 16.45 -13.85 11.65
N ASN A 155 17.07 -13.45 12.76
CA ASN A 155 18.52 -13.46 12.92
C ASN A 155 19.02 -14.92 12.98
N LEU A 156 19.06 -15.59 11.82
CA LEU A 156 19.84 -16.79 11.55
C LEU A 156 21.33 -16.41 11.63
N GLY A 157 21.82 -16.30 12.86
CA GLY A 157 23.16 -15.77 13.14
C GLY A 157 23.69 -16.10 14.53
N LYS A 158 23.30 -17.24 15.10
CA LYS A 158 24.09 -17.93 16.15
C LYS A 158 24.13 -19.43 15.86
N ARG A 159 24.93 -19.80 14.86
CA ARG A 159 25.61 -21.10 14.77
C ARG A 159 27.11 -20.83 14.70
N SER A 160 27.79 -20.91 15.83
CA SER A 160 29.09 -21.55 15.98
C SER A 160 29.53 -21.56 17.45
N MET A 161 29.86 -22.77 17.90
CA MET A 161 30.38 -23.23 19.20
C MET A 161 29.45 -23.18 20.41
#